data_AF-A0AAW5LCS1-F1
#
_entry.id   AF-A0AAW5LCS1-F1
#
_cell.length_a   1.000
_cell.length_b   1.000
_cell.length_c   1.000
_cell.angle_alpha   90.00
_cell.angle_beta   90.00
_cell.angle_gamma   90.00
#
_symmetry.space_group_name_H-M   'P 1'
#
loop_
_entity.id
_entity.type
_entity.pdbx_description
1 polymer ?
#
loop_
_entity_poly.entity_id
_entity_poly.type
_entity_poly.pdbx_seq_one_letter_code
_entity_poly.pdbx_strand_id
1 'polypeptide(L)'
;MQSQFERVADCLPEVVLEMVELVGFNDVEKIVHQFGGVNFLFSDGKVYFPKLKALIGLESAVKLRRYFKSERVYIPRCEVALRLLRNERLKADFDFITQQEKKSGRMAMLELCKKYQLSDRHAWDIVRTLQSMSPYQHQQAALF
;
A
#
# COMPACT_ATOMS: atom_id res chain seq x y z
N MET A 1 12.03 -7.89 -3.86
CA MET A 1 11.52 -6.52 -3.69
C MET A 1 10.84 -6.48 -2.34
N GLN A 2 11.15 -5.49 -1.50
CA GLN A 2 10.48 -5.33 -0.21
C GLN A 2 9.06 -4.83 -0.44
N SER A 3 8.08 -5.40 0.26
CA SER A 3 6.68 -5.01 0.11
C SER A 3 6.46 -3.60 0.66
N GLN A 4 5.64 -2.79 -0.01
CA GLN A 4 5.31 -1.47 0.51
C GLN A 4 4.38 -1.56 1.73
N PHE A 5 3.64 -2.66 1.88
CA PHE A 5 2.73 -2.87 3.02
C PHE A 5 3.46 -2.91 4.36
N GLU A 6 4.73 -3.33 4.40
CA GLU A 6 5.55 -3.33 5.62
C GLU A 6 5.61 -1.93 6.26
N ARG A 7 5.66 -0.89 5.43
CA ARG A 7 5.78 0.51 5.88
C ARG A 7 4.48 1.08 6.45
N VAL A 8 3.36 0.39 6.23
CA VAL A 8 2.02 0.82 6.64
C VAL A 8 1.29 -0.27 7.43
N ALA A 9 2.06 -1.18 8.06
CA ALA A 9 1.53 -2.30 8.82
C ALA A 9 0.55 -1.87 9.92
N ASP A 10 0.82 -0.75 10.60
CA ASP A 10 -0.03 -0.18 11.65
C ASP A 10 -1.42 0.25 11.16
N CYS A 11 -1.60 0.39 9.85
CA CYS A 11 -2.86 0.76 9.22
C CYS A 11 -3.62 -0.45 8.63
N LEU A 12 -3.06 -1.66 8.73
CA LEU A 12 -3.67 -2.87 8.20
C LEU A 12 -4.68 -3.46 9.20
N PRO A 13 -5.86 -3.89 8.74
CA PRO A 13 -6.81 -4.60 9.60
C PRO A 13 -6.25 -5.93 10.11
N GLU A 14 -6.75 -6.39 11.25
CA GLU A 14 -6.31 -7.62 11.93
C GLU A 14 -6.28 -8.84 11.00
N VAL A 15 -7.36 -9.11 10.26
CA VAL A 15 -7.42 -10.22 9.30
C VAL A 15 -6.32 -10.15 8.21
N VAL A 16 -5.89 -8.94 7.84
CA VAL A 16 -4.82 -8.75 6.86
C VAL A 16 -3.46 -9.03 7.51
N LEU A 17 -3.27 -8.62 8.77
CA LEU A 17 -2.07 -8.95 9.55
C LEU A 17 -1.94 -10.47 9.77
N GLU A 18 -3.03 -11.16 10.09
CA GLU A 18 -3.04 -12.63 10.17
C GLU A 18 -2.58 -13.29 8.86
N MET A 19 -3.08 -12.78 7.71
CA MET A 19 -2.61 -13.27 6.41
C MET A 19 -1.12 -12.99 6.20
N VAL A 20 -0.61 -11.84 6.66
CA VAL A 20 0.80 -11.48 6.55
C VAL A 20 1.67 -12.43 7.36
N GLU A 21 1.26 -12.78 8.58
CA GLU A 21 1.98 -13.75 9.40
C GLU A 21 2.09 -15.13 8.72
N LEU A 22 1.08 -15.51 7.94
CA LEU A 22 1.03 -16.82 7.27
C LEU A 22 1.84 -16.89 5.96
N VAL A 23 1.77 -15.85 5.12
CA VAL A 23 2.34 -15.88 3.75
C VAL A 23 3.24 -14.70 3.41
N GLY A 24 3.43 -13.78 4.34
CA GLY A 24 4.28 -12.61 4.17
C GLY A 24 3.62 -11.44 3.44
N PHE A 25 4.19 -10.25 3.63
CA PHE A 25 3.65 -9.00 3.10
C PHE A 25 3.53 -8.98 1.57
N ASN A 26 4.50 -9.54 0.85
CA ASN A 26 4.48 -9.53 -0.62
C ASN A 26 3.26 -10.24 -1.22
N ASP A 27 2.84 -11.37 -0.64
CA ASP A 27 1.68 -12.10 -1.15
C ASP A 27 0.37 -11.44 -0.72
N VAL A 28 0.32 -10.90 0.50
CA VAL A 28 -0.85 -10.17 0.99
C VAL A 28 -1.07 -8.86 0.22
N GLU A 29 -0.03 -8.11 -0.11
CA GLU A 29 -0.12 -6.90 -0.92
C GLU A 29 -0.77 -7.21 -2.28
N LYS A 30 -0.35 -8.30 -2.95
CA LYS A 30 -0.99 -8.76 -4.19
C LYS A 30 -2.46 -9.11 -3.98
N ILE A 31 -2.78 -9.84 -2.90
CA ILE A 31 -4.15 -10.24 -2.58
C ILE A 31 -5.04 -9.01 -2.36
N VAL A 32 -4.59 -8.03 -1.58
CA VAL A 32 -5.37 -6.81 -1.31
C VAL A 32 -5.56 -6.00 -2.59
N HIS A 33 -4.53 -5.87 -3.43
CA HIS A 33 -4.66 -5.20 -4.71
C HIS A 33 -5.66 -5.89 -5.66
N GLN A 34 -5.69 -7.22 -5.68
CA GLN A 34 -6.51 -7.98 -6.61
C GLN A 34 -7.94 -8.24 -6.11
N PHE A 35 -8.10 -8.47 -4.80
CA PHE A 35 -9.34 -8.95 -4.18
C PHE A 35 -9.84 -8.07 -3.03
N GLY A 36 -9.22 -6.92 -2.77
CA GLY A 36 -9.69 -5.96 -1.77
C GLY A 36 -11.13 -5.52 -2.01
N GLY A 37 -11.96 -5.60 -0.98
CA GLY A 37 -13.38 -5.28 -1.01
C GLY A 37 -14.29 -6.44 -1.41
N VAL A 38 -13.77 -7.67 -1.48
CA VAL A 38 -14.51 -8.86 -1.89
C VAL A 38 -14.64 -9.85 -0.73
N ASN A 39 -15.80 -10.50 -0.61
CA ASN A 39 -15.98 -11.70 0.21
C ASN A 39 -15.39 -12.91 -0.54
N PHE A 40 -14.18 -13.30 -0.17
CA PHE A 40 -13.42 -14.35 -0.83
C PHE A 40 -13.65 -15.70 -0.16
N LEU A 41 -13.92 -16.73 -0.95
CA LEU A 41 -14.11 -18.09 -0.44
C LEU A 41 -12.79 -18.88 -0.50
N PHE A 42 -12.25 -19.25 0.65
CA PHE A 42 -10.99 -19.99 0.75
C PHE A 42 -11.19 -21.51 0.65
N SER A 43 -11.82 -22.00 -0.42
CA SER A 43 -12.12 -23.43 -0.64
C SER A 43 -11.26 -24.05 -1.75
N ASP A 44 -11.30 -25.38 -1.94
CA ASP A 44 -10.67 -26.09 -3.08
C ASP A 44 -11.49 -25.99 -4.39
N GLY A 45 -12.50 -25.11 -4.43
CA GLY A 45 -13.38 -24.98 -5.58
C GLY A 45 -12.66 -24.49 -6.83
N LYS A 46 -13.22 -24.79 -8.01
CA LYS A 46 -12.65 -24.45 -9.32
C LYS A 46 -12.62 -22.96 -9.66
N VAL A 47 -13.14 -22.09 -8.77
CA VAL A 47 -13.29 -20.64 -9.02
C VAL A 47 -12.27 -19.82 -8.24
N TYR A 48 -12.27 -19.91 -6.91
CA TYR A 48 -11.47 -19.04 -6.04
C TYR A 48 -10.02 -19.54 -5.90
N PHE A 49 -9.82 -20.84 -5.65
CA PHE A 49 -8.49 -21.40 -5.43
C PHE A 49 -7.54 -21.22 -6.61
N PRO A 50 -7.94 -21.47 -7.88
CA PRO A 50 -7.04 -21.27 -9.01
C PRO A 50 -6.61 -19.81 -9.16
N LYS A 51 -7.49 -18.85 -8.85
CA LYS A 51 -7.16 -17.42 -8.89
C LYS A 51 -6.16 -17.04 -7.80
N LEU A 52 -6.36 -17.54 -6.57
CA LEU A 52 -5.43 -17.31 -5.47
C LEU A 52 -4.06 -17.94 -5.78
N LYS A 53 -4.04 -19.21 -6.18
CA LYS A 53 -2.82 -19.93 -6.57
C LYS A 53 -2.05 -19.23 -7.69
N ALA A 54 -2.75 -18.72 -8.71
CA ALA A 54 -2.10 -17.99 -9.81
C ALA A 54 -1.45 -16.68 -9.33
N LEU A 55 -2.00 -16.06 -8.29
CA LEU A 55 -1.54 -14.78 -7.78
C LEU A 55 -0.34 -14.90 -6.83
N ILE A 56 -0.38 -15.86 -5.90
CA ILE A 56 0.58 -15.99 -4.79
C ILE A 56 1.33 -17.33 -4.77
N GLY A 57 1.11 -18.19 -5.76
CA GLY A 57 1.71 -19.52 -5.80
C GLY A 57 0.94 -20.56 -4.97
N LEU A 58 1.27 -21.83 -5.19
CA LEU A 58 0.56 -22.96 -4.58
C LEU A 58 0.75 -23.03 -3.07
N GLU A 59 1.98 -22.87 -2.59
CA GLU A 59 2.30 -23.03 -1.17
C GLU A 59 1.53 -22.01 -0.31
N SER A 60 1.65 -20.73 -0.62
CA SER A 60 0.96 -19.65 0.07
C SER A 60 -0.57 -19.81 -0.03
N ALA A 61 -1.10 -20.18 -1.20
CA ALA A 61 -2.53 -20.38 -1.38
C ALA A 61 -3.07 -21.54 -0.51
N VAL A 62 -2.31 -22.63 -0.37
CA VAL A 62 -2.66 -23.75 0.51
C VAL A 62 -2.63 -23.33 1.98
N LYS A 63 -1.64 -22.54 2.42
CA LYS A 63 -1.56 -22.03 3.80
C LYS A 63 -2.80 -21.24 4.18
N LEU A 64 -3.17 -20.23 3.38
CA LEU A 64 -4.37 -19.42 3.62
C LEU A 64 -5.65 -20.25 3.60
N ARG A 65 -5.78 -21.16 2.62
CA ARG A 65 -6.95 -22.04 2.52
C ARG A 65 -7.09 -22.97 3.72
N ARG A 66 -5.98 -23.49 4.27
CA ARG A 66 -6.01 -24.32 5.48
C ARG A 66 -6.38 -23.52 6.72
N TYR A 67 -5.86 -22.30 6.84
CA TYR A 67 -6.14 -21.42 7.97
C TYR A 67 -7.62 -21.01 8.04
N PHE A 68 -8.18 -20.53 6.93
CA PHE A 68 -9.58 -20.08 6.86
C PHE A 68 -10.61 -21.19 6.62
N LYS A 69 -10.20 -22.47 6.55
CA LYS A 69 -11.08 -23.66 6.55
C LYS A 69 -12.30 -23.63 5.62
N SER A 70 -12.17 -23.08 4.41
CA SER A 70 -13.29 -22.92 3.45
C SER A 70 -14.37 -21.92 3.83
N GLU A 71 -14.05 -20.96 4.70
CA GLU A 71 -14.93 -19.85 5.04
C GLU A 71 -14.94 -18.75 3.96
N ARG A 72 -16.01 -17.97 3.94
CA ARG A 72 -16.05 -16.69 3.23
C ARG A 72 -15.49 -15.62 4.15
N VAL A 73 -14.35 -15.07 3.76
CA VAL A 73 -13.67 -14.03 4.50
C VAL A 73 -13.71 -12.75 3.68
N TYR A 74 -14.15 -11.66 4.29
CA TYR A 74 -14.05 -10.35 3.68
C TYR A 74 -12.59 -9.92 3.62
N ILE A 75 -12.07 -9.62 2.42
CA ILE A 75 -10.72 -9.08 2.24
C ILE A 75 -10.84 -7.55 2.27
N PRO A 76 -10.29 -6.86 3.29
CA PRO A 76 -10.37 -5.40 3.36
C PRO A 76 -9.62 -4.72 2.22
N ARG A 77 -10.16 -3.59 1.74
CA ARG A 77 -9.51 -2.76 0.70
C ARG A 77 -8.21 -2.10 1.16
N CYS A 78 -7.98 -2.03 2.47
CA CYS A 78 -6.84 -1.34 3.08
C CYS A 78 -6.68 0.11 2.57
N GLU A 79 -7.80 0.83 2.39
CA GLU A 79 -7.79 2.14 1.73
C GLU A 79 -6.92 3.19 2.45
N VAL A 80 -6.83 3.12 3.77
CA VAL A 80 -5.97 4.02 4.56
C VAL A 80 -4.50 3.74 4.24
N ALA A 81 -4.08 2.47 4.38
CA ALA A 81 -2.71 2.04 4.07
C ALA A 81 -2.31 2.38 2.63
N LEU A 82 -3.15 2.04 1.64
CA LEU A 82 -2.90 2.33 0.23
C LEU A 82 -2.85 3.84 -0.07
N ARG A 83 -3.67 4.63 0.62
CA ARG A 83 -3.67 6.09 0.48
C ARG A 83 -2.39 6.70 1.03
N LEU A 84 -1.87 6.21 2.15
CA LEU A 84 -0.58 6.66 2.70
C LEU A 84 0.55 6.36 1.72
N LEU A 85 0.64 5.13 1.20
CA LEU A 85 1.65 4.76 0.20
C LEU A 85 1.57 5.61 -1.07
N ARG A 86 0.35 5.87 -1.57
CA ARG A 86 0.13 6.79 -2.70
C ARG A 86 0.63 8.19 -2.39
N ASN A 87 0.34 8.71 -1.20
CA ASN A 87 0.72 10.06 -0.78
C ASN A 87 2.25 10.20 -0.71
N GLU A 88 2.94 9.21 -0.14
CA GLU A 88 4.39 9.16 -0.10
C GLU A 88 5.00 9.13 -1.51
N ARG A 89 4.44 8.30 -2.40
CA ARG A 89 4.90 8.23 -3.80
C ARG A 89 4.70 9.55 -4.54
N LEU A 90 3.55 10.20 -4.34
CA LEU A 90 3.29 11.54 -4.90
C LEU A 90 4.33 12.54 -4.42
N LYS A 91 4.67 12.53 -3.12
CA LYS A 91 5.70 13.41 -2.56
C LYS A 91 7.08 13.11 -3.14
N ALA A 92 7.47 11.84 -3.24
CA ALA A 92 8.74 11.45 -3.85
C ALA A 92 8.85 11.89 -5.31
N ASP A 93 7.78 11.73 -6.10
CA ASP A 93 7.73 12.21 -7.48
C ASP A 93 7.81 13.74 -7.56
N PHE A 94 7.13 14.45 -6.66
CA PHE A 94 7.20 15.91 -6.57
C PHE A 94 8.62 16.39 -6.27
N ASP A 95 9.30 15.76 -5.31
CA ASP A 95 10.69 16.06 -4.98
C ASP A 95 11.61 15.78 -6.16
N PHE A 96 11.42 14.65 -6.85
CA PHE A 96 12.19 14.32 -8.04
C PHE A 96 12.05 15.39 -9.13
N ILE A 97 10.82 15.79 -9.47
CA ILE A 97 10.57 16.79 -10.51
C ILE A 97 11.15 18.16 -10.12
N THR A 98 10.98 18.57 -8.86
CA THR A 98 11.42 19.91 -8.42
C THR A 98 12.93 19.99 -8.16
N GLN A 99 13.53 18.94 -7.63
CA GLN A 99 14.93 18.94 -7.20
C GLN A 99 15.88 18.36 -8.25
N GLN A 100 15.47 17.31 -8.97
CA GLN A 100 16.31 16.66 -9.98
C GLN A 100 16.06 17.27 -11.36
N GLU A 101 14.79 17.40 -11.79
CA GLU A 101 14.47 18.01 -13.09
C GLU A 101 14.46 19.55 -13.07
N LYS A 102 14.60 20.17 -11.89
CA LYS A 102 14.61 21.63 -11.68
C LYS A 102 13.37 22.36 -12.22
N LYS A 103 12.23 21.67 -12.32
CA LYS A 103 10.95 22.29 -12.70
C LYS A 103 10.30 22.97 -11.49
N SER A 104 9.44 23.96 -11.75
CA SER A 104 8.69 24.61 -10.68
C SER A 104 7.66 23.66 -10.05
N GLY A 105 7.29 23.90 -8.79
CA GLY A 105 6.26 23.11 -8.11
C GLY A 105 4.90 23.14 -8.83
N ARG A 106 4.55 24.25 -9.50
CA ARG A 106 3.33 24.34 -10.31
C ARG A 106 3.38 23.42 -11.54
N MET A 107 4.54 23.34 -12.21
CA MET A 107 4.74 22.39 -13.32
C MET A 107 4.66 20.94 -12.82
N ALA A 108 5.26 20.64 -11.68
CA ALA A 108 5.13 19.32 -11.06
C ALA A 108 3.67 18.96 -10.78
N MET A 109 2.86 19.88 -10.24
CA MET A 109 1.44 19.60 -9.97
C MET A 109 0.61 19.38 -11.24
N LEU A 110 0.87 20.11 -12.33
CA LEU A 110 0.19 19.86 -13.61
C LEU A 110 0.38 18.41 -14.08
N GLU A 111 1.58 17.85 -13.90
CA GLU A 111 1.89 16.46 -14.25
C GLU A 111 1.29 15.47 -13.22
N LEU A 112 1.48 15.72 -11.93
CA LEU A 112 1.13 14.79 -10.87
C LEU A 112 -0.37 14.70 -10.60
N CYS A 113 -1.13 15.79 -10.70
CA CYS A 113 -2.58 15.77 -10.51
C CYS A 113 -3.26 14.84 -11.51
N LYS A 114 -2.80 14.85 -12.78
CA LYS A 114 -3.27 13.93 -13.80
C LYS A 114 -2.86 12.49 -13.50
N LYS A 115 -1.59 12.25 -13.13
CA LYS A 115 -1.04 10.92 -12.83
C LYS A 115 -1.77 10.24 -11.67
N TYR A 116 -2.03 10.97 -10.59
CA TYR A 116 -2.63 10.45 -9.36
C TYR A 116 -4.15 10.63 -9.27
N GLN A 117 -4.77 11.28 -10.27
CA GLN A 117 -6.20 11.59 -10.32
C GLN A 117 -6.67 12.36 -9.08
N LEU A 118 -5.92 13.41 -8.72
CA LEU A 118 -6.21 14.28 -7.58
C LEU A 118 -6.44 15.71 -8.05
N SER A 119 -7.24 16.46 -7.31
CA SER A 119 -7.33 17.90 -7.50
C SER A 119 -6.02 18.56 -7.08
N ASP A 120 -5.68 19.69 -7.72
CA ASP A 120 -4.49 20.48 -7.40
C ASP A 120 -4.41 20.81 -5.90
N ARG A 121 -5.53 21.23 -5.30
CA ARG A 121 -5.64 21.48 -3.86
C ARG A 121 -5.24 20.26 -3.03
N HIS A 122 -5.80 19.09 -3.31
CA HIS A 122 -5.52 17.87 -2.54
C HIS A 122 -4.07 17.40 -2.71
N ALA A 123 -3.52 17.47 -3.93
CA ALA A 123 -2.12 17.14 -4.18
C ALA A 123 -1.17 18.05 -3.38
N TRP A 124 -1.45 19.36 -3.36
CA TRP A 124 -0.71 20.30 -2.51
C TRP A 124 -0.87 20.03 -1.02
N ASP A 125 -2.08 19.73 -0.55
CA ASP A 125 -2.33 19.40 0.86
C ASP A 125 -1.49 18.19 1.29
N ILE A 126 -1.38 17.15 0.45
CA ILE A 126 -0.52 15.98 0.68
C ILE A 126 0.95 16.39 0.80
N VAL A 127 1.46 17.14 -0.17
CA VAL A 127 2.88 17.56 -0.17
C VAL A 127 3.20 18.39 1.07
N ARG A 128 2.36 19.37 1.43
CA ARG A 128 2.58 20.20 2.62
C ARG A 128 2.51 19.39 3.91
N THR A 129 1.56 18.45 4.01
CA THR A 129 1.43 17.58 5.19
C THR A 129 2.71 16.76 5.38
N LEU A 130 3.23 16.14 4.31
CA LEU A 130 4.45 15.34 4.40
C LEU A 130 5.72 16.18 4.59
N GLN A 131 5.77 17.41 4.06
CA GLN A 131 6.87 18.36 4.35
C GLN A 131 6.89 18.81 5.81
N SER A 132 5.71 19.09 6.38
CA SER A 132 5.58 19.53 7.78
C SER A 132 5.73 18.39 8.79
N MET A 133 5.57 17.13 8.37
CA MET A 133 5.99 15.96 9.14
C MET A 133 7.51 15.71 9.06
N SER A 134 8.20 16.30 8.08
CA SER A 134 9.64 16.20 7.85
C SER A 134 10.57 17.21 8.60
N PRO A 135 10.22 17.89 9.72
CA PRO A 135 11.18 18.68 10.49
C PRO A 135 11.74 18.03 11.78
N TYR A 136 11.50 16.73 12.06
CA TYR A 136 11.99 16.10 13.31
C TYR A 136 13.21 15.16 13.19
N GLN A 137 13.99 15.20 12.09
CA GLN A 137 15.25 14.44 12.00
C GLN A 137 16.52 15.31 11.97
N HIS A 138 16.44 16.61 12.20
CA HIS A 138 17.62 17.48 12.31
C HIS A 138 17.59 18.28 13.62
N GLN A 139 18.04 17.65 14.71
CA GLN A 139 18.75 18.23 15.87
C GLN A 139 18.56 17.37 17.13
N GLN A 140 19.42 16.36 17.31
CA GLN A 140 19.87 15.93 18.64
C GLN A 140 21.19 15.16 18.48
N ALA A 141 22.22 15.90 18.07
CA ALA A 141 23.61 15.48 18.18
C ALA A 141 24.46 16.73 18.46
N ALA A 142 24.17 17.38 19.59
CA ALA A 142 25.09 18.27 20.27
C ALA A 142 24.57 18.48 21.70
N LEU A 143 25.50 18.51 22.65
CA LEU A 143 25.34 18.67 24.10
C LEU A 143 25.15 17.36 24.88
N PHE A 144 26.22 16.56 24.96
CA PHE A 144 26.92 16.28 26.22
C PHE A 144 28.41 16.13 25.95
#